data_AF-A0A8S4DZ77-F1
#
_entry.id   AF-A0A8S4DZ77-F1
#
_cell.length_a   1.000
_cell.length_b   1.000
_cell.length_c   1.000
_cell.angle_alpha   90.00
_cell.angle_beta   90.00
_cell.angle_gamma   90.00
#
_symmetry.space_group_name_H-M   'P 1'
#
loop_
_entity.id
_entity.type
_entity.pdbx_description
1 polymer ?
#
loop_
_entity_poly.entity_id
_entity_poly.type
_entity_poly.pdbx_seq_one_letter_code
_entity_poly.pdbx_strand_id
1 'polypeptide(L)'
;MYFACHFGTREQAYVYAVSAAALAWSVARACAAGSLPACSCAAPPRAPPRPPRQAHVSPTEPHARFKWGGCGDNYQWAERFAKQFLDAHEIDVRDGKTEEPFDIDPTTTEELTTTTAKPTTTTSAPVVILVDDQPAPANYSVTPRPGKKGRRGRKRLPRSPRRGRPTRKRFRDRYDYPDRSSRYRGRARNLEYRMAADDPRFDPRVDLRTRLETLRPLIASANLLNSRFGRKAVSSGMRTKCTCHGVSGSCSVRTCWRSLPPLAKVGAALAAEAARAGPLRPRRHTGRHVKPRLRYVTPSPDYCERDPAAGSLGTHGRQCNASLGGAAGGCGRLCCGRGRRAVRSTRLERCHCKAHWCCRVDCQLCRLTTEEHYCN
;
A
#
# COMPACT_ATOMS: atom_id res chain seq x y z
N MET A 1 14.71 12.13 -9.99
CA MET A 1 13.38 12.51 -9.43
C MET A 1 12.88 11.39 -8.52
N TYR A 2 13.11 11.49 -7.21
CA TYR A 2 12.48 10.60 -6.22
C TYR A 2 11.41 11.40 -5.47
N PHE A 3 10.14 11.22 -5.84
CA PHE A 3 8.99 11.66 -5.05
C PHE A 3 8.84 10.75 -3.82
N ALA A 4 9.77 10.82 -2.88
CA ALA A 4 9.41 10.48 -1.51
C ALA A 4 8.62 11.68 -0.98
N CYS A 5 7.36 11.47 -0.58
CA CYS A 5 6.64 12.48 0.20
C CYS A 5 7.43 12.70 1.48
N HIS A 6 8.13 13.82 1.58
CA HIS A 6 8.94 14.16 2.75
C HIS A 6 8.21 15.10 3.72
N PHE A 7 6.91 15.34 3.49
CA PHE A 7 6.20 16.39 4.22
C PHE A 7 5.81 15.92 5.62
N GLY A 8 5.42 14.66 5.80
CA GLY A 8 4.95 14.12 7.08
C GLY A 8 3.49 14.44 7.39
N THR A 9 2.65 14.60 6.38
CA THR A 9 1.23 15.00 6.51
C THR A 9 0.31 13.83 6.90
N ARG A 10 -0.99 14.12 7.11
CA ARG A 10 -2.01 13.09 7.35
C ARG A 10 -2.17 12.15 6.15
N GLU A 11 -2.07 12.70 4.94
CA GLU A 11 -2.18 11.94 3.70
C GLU A 11 -0.99 10.97 3.57
N GLN A 12 0.22 11.43 3.91
CA GLN A 12 1.39 10.56 3.96
C GLN A 12 1.23 9.43 4.97
N ALA A 13 0.64 9.71 6.14
CA ALA A 13 0.38 8.66 7.13
C ALA A 13 -0.51 7.54 6.58
N TYR A 14 -1.52 7.89 5.77
CA TYR A 14 -2.35 6.92 5.06
C TYR A 14 -1.54 6.14 4.01
N VAL A 15 -0.75 6.83 3.18
CA VAL A 15 0.05 6.22 2.10
C VAL A 15 1.00 5.16 2.66
N TYR A 16 1.73 5.46 3.73
CA TYR A 16 2.63 4.48 4.36
C TYR A 16 1.88 3.30 4.95
N ALA A 17 0.75 3.54 5.63
CA ALA A 17 -0.06 2.46 6.20
C ALA A 17 -0.65 1.55 5.11
N VAL A 18 -1.25 2.12 4.06
CA VAL A 18 -1.87 1.34 2.98
C VAL A 18 -0.83 0.62 2.14
N SER A 19 0.33 1.23 1.87
CA SER A 19 1.44 0.60 1.14
C SER A 19 1.98 -0.61 1.91
N ALA A 20 2.21 -0.47 3.22
CA ALA A 20 2.66 -1.56 4.06
C ALA A 20 1.62 -2.67 4.20
N ALA A 21 0.34 -2.32 4.28
CA ALA A 21 -0.76 -3.27 4.26
C ALA A 21 -0.84 -4.03 2.92
N ALA A 22 -0.78 -3.32 1.80
CA ALA A 22 -0.89 -3.87 0.46
C ALA A 22 0.28 -4.82 0.15
N LEU A 23 1.52 -4.45 0.50
CA LEU A 23 2.68 -5.30 0.31
C LEU A 23 2.59 -6.60 1.11
N ALA A 24 2.24 -6.51 2.41
CA ALA A 24 2.08 -7.71 3.23
C ALA A 24 0.90 -8.58 2.74
N TRP A 25 -0.18 -7.96 2.24
CA TRP A 25 -1.33 -8.66 1.70
C TRP A 25 -1.00 -9.39 0.39
N SER A 26 -0.39 -8.70 -0.57
CA SER A 26 -0.09 -9.25 -1.89
C SER A 26 0.91 -10.40 -1.82
N VAL A 27 1.96 -10.23 -1.01
CA VAL A 27 2.97 -11.25 -0.76
C VAL A 27 2.36 -12.47 -0.07
N ALA A 28 1.52 -12.29 0.95
CA ALA A 28 0.87 -13.40 1.65
C ALA A 28 -0.02 -14.22 0.71
N ARG A 29 -0.75 -13.55 -0.19
CA ARG A 29 -1.59 -14.19 -1.20
C ARG A 29 -0.77 -14.89 -2.29
N ALA A 30 0.34 -14.29 -2.72
CA ALA A 30 1.26 -14.91 -3.67
C ALA A 30 1.95 -16.17 -3.08
N CYS A 31 2.25 -16.17 -1.77
CA CYS A 31 2.72 -17.37 -1.07
C CYS A 31 1.66 -18.50 -1.08
N ALA A 32 0.38 -18.16 -0.86
CA ALA A 32 -0.70 -19.14 -0.90
C ALA A 32 -1.02 -19.63 -2.32
N ALA A 33 -0.81 -18.79 -3.33
CA ALA A 33 -0.94 -19.17 -4.74
C ALA A 33 0.24 -20.02 -5.26
N GLY A 34 1.30 -20.19 -4.47
CA GLY A 34 2.52 -20.89 -4.91
C GLY A 34 3.35 -20.11 -5.92
N SER A 35 3.06 -18.82 -6.16
CA SER A 35 3.77 -17.99 -7.14
C SER A 35 5.15 -17.53 -6.67
N LEU A 36 5.44 -17.64 -5.37
CA LEU A 36 6.71 -17.22 -4.78
C LEU A 36 7.47 -18.44 -4.23
N PRO A 37 8.68 -18.76 -4.74
CA PRO A 37 9.44 -19.92 -4.28
C PRO A 37 10.03 -19.74 -2.87
N ALA A 38 10.08 -18.51 -2.36
CA ALA A 38 10.65 -18.19 -1.05
C ALA A 38 9.71 -18.47 0.13
N CYS A 39 8.44 -18.79 -0.14
CA CYS A 39 7.42 -19.03 0.88
C CYS A 39 6.42 -20.10 0.43
N SER A 40 5.64 -20.59 1.37
CA SER A 40 4.59 -21.59 1.17
C SER A 40 3.29 -21.14 1.83
N CYS A 41 2.24 -21.96 1.73
CA CYS A 41 1.01 -21.82 2.51
C CYS A 41 1.29 -21.63 4.01
N ALA A 42 0.38 -20.92 4.70
CA ALA A 42 0.43 -20.76 6.14
C ALA A 42 0.30 -22.10 6.85
N ALA A 43 1.10 -22.30 7.90
CA ALA A 43 0.89 -23.42 8.80
C ALA A 43 -0.47 -23.27 9.51
N PRO A 44 -1.23 -24.37 9.70
CA PRO A 44 -2.49 -24.32 10.42
C PRO A 44 -2.28 -23.83 11.86
N PRO A 45 -3.23 -23.05 12.43
CA PRO A 45 -3.15 -22.61 13.81
C PRO A 45 -3.01 -23.79 14.77
N ARG A 46 -2.10 -23.69 15.74
CA ARG A 46 -1.83 -24.75 16.73
C ARG A 46 -2.98 -24.99 17.70
N ALA A 47 -3.84 -23.99 17.91
CA ALA A 47 -4.98 -24.10 18.80
C ALA A 47 -6.18 -24.74 18.08
N PRO A 48 -6.87 -25.71 18.71
CA PRO A 48 -8.14 -26.20 18.20
C PRO A 48 -9.15 -25.03 18.12
N PRO A 49 -10.07 -25.05 17.16
CA PRO A 49 -11.00 -23.95 16.94
C PRO A 49 -11.83 -23.65 18.19
N ARG A 50 -11.76 -22.41 18.67
CA ARG A 50 -12.70 -21.90 19.68
C ARG A 50 -14.02 -21.60 19.00
N PRO A 51 -15.17 -22.00 19.57
CA PRO A 51 -16.47 -21.61 19.03
C PRO A 51 -16.59 -20.06 19.01
N PRO A 52 -17.39 -19.48 18.09
CA PRO A 52 -17.58 -18.04 18.01
C PRO A 52 -18.14 -17.48 19.33
N ARG A 53 -17.59 -16.36 19.81
CA ARG A 53 -18.01 -15.70 21.08
C ARG A 53 -19.46 -15.15 21.08
N GLN A 54 -20.12 -15.11 19.93
CA GLN A 54 -21.46 -14.51 19.74
C GLN A 54 -22.31 -15.36 18.79
N ALA A 55 -22.10 -16.68 18.73
CA ALA A 55 -23.12 -17.53 18.13
C ALA A 55 -24.31 -17.54 19.11
N HIS A 56 -25.48 -17.06 18.67
CA HIS A 56 -26.72 -17.50 19.30
C HIS A 56 -26.66 -19.02 19.34
N VAL A 57 -26.78 -19.57 20.54
CA VAL A 57 -26.76 -21.03 20.76
C VAL A 57 -28.07 -21.56 20.18
N SER A 58 -28.06 -21.89 18.89
CA SER A 58 -29.05 -22.80 18.33
C SER A 58 -28.84 -24.16 19.01
N PRO A 59 -29.89 -24.80 19.54
CA PRO A 59 -29.75 -26.12 20.13
C PRO A 59 -29.37 -27.10 18.99
N THR A 60 -28.36 -27.93 19.26
CA THR A 60 -27.99 -29.13 18.50
C THR A 60 -27.55 -28.96 17.03
N GLU A 61 -26.27 -28.67 16.83
CA GLU A 61 -25.48 -29.46 15.88
C GLU A 61 -24.30 -30.12 16.63
N PRO A 62 -24.38 -31.42 16.96
CA PRO A 62 -23.33 -32.17 17.66
C PRO A 62 -22.00 -32.32 16.88
N HIS A 63 -21.88 -31.77 15.66
CA HIS A 63 -20.73 -31.98 14.76
C HIS A 63 -20.10 -30.71 14.18
N ALA A 64 -20.20 -29.55 14.84
CA ALA A 64 -19.55 -28.30 14.41
C ALA A 64 -18.00 -28.30 14.50
N ARG A 65 -17.35 -29.46 14.35
CA ARG A 65 -15.89 -29.66 14.29
C ARG A 65 -15.44 -29.58 12.83
N PHE A 66 -14.98 -28.41 12.40
CA PHE A 66 -14.23 -28.31 11.15
C PHE A 66 -12.78 -28.77 11.34
N LYS A 67 -12.15 -29.27 10.28
CA LYS A 67 -10.71 -29.56 10.27
C LYS A 67 -9.93 -28.40 9.63
N TRP A 68 -8.74 -28.12 10.15
CA TRP A 68 -7.82 -27.22 9.46
C TRP A 68 -7.28 -27.91 8.20
N GLY A 69 -7.30 -27.21 7.07
CA GLY A 69 -6.78 -27.71 5.81
C GLY A 69 -6.88 -26.66 4.71
N GLY A 70 -6.54 -27.04 3.48
CA GLY A 70 -6.39 -26.09 2.37
C GLY A 70 -5.13 -25.22 2.52
N CYS A 71 -4.98 -24.24 1.64
CA CYS A 71 -3.84 -23.33 1.63
C CYS A 71 -4.22 -21.97 2.22
N GLY A 72 -3.80 -21.72 3.47
CA GLY A 72 -3.99 -20.42 4.12
C GLY A 72 -2.97 -19.36 3.67
N ASP A 73 -3.38 -18.10 3.72
CA ASP A 73 -2.52 -16.96 3.39
C ASP A 73 -1.38 -16.80 4.41
N ASN A 74 -0.13 -16.89 3.98
CA ASN A 74 1.05 -16.88 4.86
C ASN A 74 1.45 -15.46 5.30
N TYR A 75 0.57 -14.84 6.07
CA TYR A 75 0.72 -13.46 6.50
C TYR A 75 1.95 -13.24 7.40
N GLN A 76 2.34 -14.22 8.23
CA GLN A 76 3.51 -14.08 9.11
C GLN A 76 4.82 -13.98 8.33
N TRP A 77 4.94 -14.67 7.20
CA TRP A 77 6.09 -14.52 6.31
C TRP A 77 6.05 -13.15 5.62
N ALA A 78 4.90 -12.81 5.05
CA ALA A 78 4.71 -11.57 4.31
C ALA A 78 4.89 -10.30 5.16
N GLU A 79 4.43 -10.30 6.41
CA GLU A 79 4.64 -9.19 7.35
C GLU A 79 6.13 -8.96 7.62
N ARG A 80 6.91 -10.04 7.82
CA ARG A 80 8.36 -9.94 8.02
C ARG A 80 9.07 -9.41 6.79
N PHE A 81 8.68 -9.88 5.61
CA PHE A 81 9.19 -9.38 4.35
C PHE A 81 8.87 -7.88 4.17
N ALA A 82 7.61 -7.49 4.32
CA ALA A 82 7.17 -6.11 4.14
C ALA A 82 7.85 -5.15 5.14
N LYS A 83 8.07 -5.62 6.37
CA LYS A 83 8.82 -4.90 7.40
C LYS A 83 10.28 -4.67 6.99
N GLN A 84 10.96 -5.69 6.48
CA GLN A 84 12.35 -5.55 6.03
C GLN A 84 12.47 -4.65 4.81
N PHE A 85 11.52 -4.75 3.88
CA PHE A 85 11.55 -4.01 2.63
C PHE A 85 11.23 -2.52 2.82
N LEU A 86 10.18 -2.19 3.57
CA LEU A 86 9.71 -0.81 3.70
C LEU A 86 10.36 -0.06 4.86
N ASP A 87 10.68 -0.75 5.97
CA ASP A 87 11.11 -0.05 7.19
C ASP A 87 12.63 0.21 7.20
N ALA A 88 13.43 -0.43 6.34
CA ALA A 88 14.89 -0.32 6.36
C ALA A 88 15.38 1.13 6.20
N HIS A 89 14.95 1.81 5.13
CA HIS A 89 15.32 3.19 4.86
C HIS A 89 14.87 4.14 5.99
N GLU A 90 13.63 3.98 6.46
CA GLU A 90 13.08 4.82 7.54
C GLU A 90 13.81 4.61 8.87
N ILE A 91 14.31 3.41 9.15
CA ILE A 91 15.15 3.14 10.33
C ILE A 91 16.47 3.90 10.22
N ASP A 92 17.13 3.86 9.07
CA ASP A 92 18.42 4.53 8.87
C ASP A 92 18.26 6.06 8.93
N VAL A 93 17.22 6.62 8.31
CA VAL A 93 16.89 8.05 8.39
C VAL A 93 16.59 8.47 9.84
N ARG A 94 15.79 7.69 10.57
CA ARG A 94 15.48 7.98 11.98
C ARG A 94 16.73 7.95 12.86
N ASP A 95 17.62 6.98 12.62
CA ASP A 95 18.83 6.77 13.42
C ASP A 95 19.97 7.72 13.01
N GLY A 96 19.77 8.55 11.97
CA GLY A 96 20.77 9.48 11.46
C GLY A 96 21.93 8.80 10.72
N LYS A 97 21.67 7.63 10.13
CA LYS A 97 22.64 6.82 9.37
C LYS A 97 22.49 6.99 7.86
N THR A 98 21.96 8.12 7.40
CA THR A 98 21.91 8.42 5.97
C THR A 98 23.31 8.27 5.40
N GLU A 99 23.47 7.35 4.45
CA GLU A 99 24.65 7.38 3.58
C GLU A 99 24.68 8.75 2.90
N GLU A 100 25.88 9.30 2.79
CA GLU A 100 26.16 10.48 1.98
C GLU A 100 25.42 10.39 0.65
N PRO A 101 24.95 11.50 0.08
CA PRO A 101 24.42 11.50 -1.28
C PRO A 101 25.41 10.73 -2.16
N PHE A 102 24.93 9.75 -2.91
CA PHE A 102 25.72 9.24 -4.03
C PHE A 102 26.00 10.46 -4.91
N ASP A 103 27.20 11.01 -4.80
CA ASP A 103 27.77 11.88 -5.81
C ASP A 103 27.75 11.05 -7.09
N ILE A 104 26.79 11.35 -7.97
CA ILE A 104 26.92 10.97 -9.35
C ILE A 104 28.07 11.84 -9.83
N ASP A 105 29.26 11.26 -9.81
CA ASP A 105 30.48 11.84 -10.36
C ASP A 105 30.16 12.31 -11.80
N PRO A 106 30.13 13.63 -12.07
CA PRO A 106 29.79 14.14 -13.40
C PRO A 106 30.93 13.94 -14.42
N THR A 107 32.02 13.24 -14.05
CA THR A 107 33.24 13.17 -14.87
C THR A 107 33.29 12.02 -15.88
N THR A 108 32.14 11.47 -16.30
CA THR A 108 32.05 10.60 -17.49
C THR A 108 31.05 11.13 -18.51
N THR A 109 31.27 12.37 -18.95
CA THR A 109 30.96 12.76 -20.33
C THR A 109 31.94 12.06 -21.25
N GLU A 110 31.61 10.84 -21.68
CA GLU A 110 32.02 10.44 -23.03
C GLU A 110 31.09 11.18 -23.99
N GLU A 111 31.68 12.05 -24.80
CA GLU A 111 31.01 12.73 -25.91
C GLU A 111 30.45 11.70 -26.89
N LEU A 112 29.13 11.48 -26.84
CA LEU A 112 28.43 10.89 -27.97
C LEU A 112 28.21 12.01 -28.99
N THR A 113 29.15 12.11 -29.93
CA THR A 113 29.07 12.95 -31.11
C THR A 113 27.72 12.74 -31.81
N THR A 114 26.86 13.74 -31.71
CA THR A 114 25.55 13.75 -32.38
C THR A 114 25.76 14.36 -33.75
N THR A 115 25.86 13.51 -34.78
CA THR A 115 25.79 13.96 -36.17
C THR A 115 24.41 14.54 -36.43
N THR A 116 24.38 15.84 -36.72
CA THR A 116 23.18 16.61 -37.06
C THR A 116 22.54 16.06 -38.34
N ALA A 117 21.33 15.51 -38.24
CA ALA A 117 20.42 15.34 -39.37
C ALA A 117 19.16 16.19 -39.14
N LYS A 118 18.86 17.01 -40.14
CA LYS A 118 17.84 18.06 -40.20
C LYS A 118 16.40 17.50 -40.06
N PRO A 119 15.44 18.24 -39.46
CA PRO A 119 14.10 17.72 -39.21
C PRO A 119 13.26 17.69 -40.49
N THR A 120 12.69 16.51 -40.79
CA THR A 120 11.56 16.37 -41.73
C THR A 120 10.28 16.20 -40.93
N THR A 121 9.30 17.04 -41.27
CA THR A 121 7.93 17.04 -40.80
C THR A 121 7.21 15.78 -41.27
N THR A 122 6.70 14.96 -40.35
CA THR A 122 5.70 13.94 -40.68
C THR A 122 4.69 13.83 -39.55
N THR A 123 3.48 14.27 -39.87
CA THR A 123 2.24 14.16 -39.11
C THR A 123 1.96 12.69 -38.77
N SER A 124 1.91 12.34 -37.48
CA SER A 124 1.46 11.02 -37.03
C SER A 124 0.14 11.11 -36.27
N ALA A 125 -0.82 10.31 -36.76
CA ALA A 125 -2.17 10.14 -36.26
C ALA A 125 -2.20 9.57 -34.82
N PRO A 126 -3.32 9.74 -34.07
CA PRO A 126 -3.42 9.29 -32.69
C PRO A 126 -3.30 7.77 -32.55
N VAL A 127 -2.54 7.34 -31.54
CA VAL A 127 -2.36 5.95 -31.12
C VAL A 127 -3.71 5.36 -30.68
N VAL A 128 -4.21 4.40 -31.46
CA VAL A 128 -5.31 3.51 -31.06
C VAL A 128 -4.69 2.33 -30.32
N ILE A 129 -5.00 2.18 -29.03
CA ILE A 129 -4.63 0.99 -28.26
C ILE A 129 -5.68 -0.08 -28.55
N LEU A 130 -5.35 -1.00 -29.47
CA LEU A 130 -6.05 -2.26 -29.60
C LEU A 130 -5.61 -3.18 -28.46
N VAL A 131 -6.56 -3.58 -27.61
CA VAL A 131 -6.34 -4.63 -26.60
C VAL A 131 -6.63 -5.95 -27.29
N ASP A 132 -5.59 -6.64 -27.74
CA ASP A 132 -5.71 -8.02 -28.23
C ASP A 132 -5.72 -8.99 -27.04
N ASP A 133 -6.82 -9.73 -26.92
CA ASP A 133 -6.93 -10.96 -26.12
C ASP A 133 -6.09 -12.05 -26.79
N GLN A 134 -5.02 -12.52 -26.15
CA GLN A 134 -4.29 -13.73 -26.56
C GLN A 134 -4.28 -14.77 -25.42
N PRO A 135 -4.65 -16.04 -25.70
CA PRO A 135 -4.75 -17.11 -24.71
C PRO A 135 -3.39 -17.73 -24.37
N ALA A 136 -3.36 -18.49 -23.28
CA ALA A 136 -2.16 -19.05 -22.64
C ALA A 136 -1.28 -19.92 -23.58
N PRO A 137 0.07 -19.84 -23.49
CA PRO A 137 0.94 -20.69 -24.30
C PRO A 137 1.09 -22.10 -23.72
N ALA A 138 1.13 -23.06 -24.66
CA ALA A 138 1.28 -24.49 -24.46
C ALA A 138 2.68 -24.90 -23.97
N ASN A 139 2.72 -26.06 -23.30
CA ASN A 139 3.91 -26.74 -22.80
C ASN A 139 4.83 -27.21 -23.93
N TYR A 140 6.12 -26.90 -23.83
CA TYR A 140 7.19 -27.62 -24.53
C TYR A 140 8.26 -28.06 -23.53
N SER A 141 8.45 -29.38 -23.44
CA SER A 141 9.52 -30.03 -22.69
C SER A 141 10.79 -30.12 -23.55
N VAL A 142 11.93 -29.68 -23.02
CA VAL A 142 13.24 -29.91 -23.65
C VAL A 142 14.18 -30.59 -22.65
N THR A 143 14.74 -31.72 -23.06
CA THR A 143 15.71 -32.55 -22.33
C THR A 143 17.14 -31.99 -22.46
N PRO A 144 18.04 -32.16 -21.46
CA PRO A 144 19.39 -31.61 -21.53
C PRO A 144 20.44 -32.64 -21.99
N ARG A 145 21.40 -32.20 -22.82
CA ARG A 145 22.69 -32.89 -23.10
C ARG A 145 23.89 -32.01 -22.67
N PRO A 146 25.07 -32.59 -22.42
CA PRO A 146 26.03 -32.06 -21.44
C PRO A 146 27.19 -31.23 -22.01
N GLY A 147 27.58 -30.20 -21.24
CA GLY A 147 28.97 -29.82 -20.98
C GLY A 147 29.75 -28.94 -21.98
N LYS A 148 30.05 -27.70 -21.57
CA LYS A 148 31.43 -27.17 -21.39
C LYS A 148 31.41 -25.81 -20.68
N LYS A 149 32.34 -25.63 -19.73
CA LYS A 149 32.44 -24.50 -18.80
C LYS A 149 33.07 -23.28 -19.47
N GLY A 150 32.41 -22.11 -19.38
CA GLY A 150 32.98 -20.81 -19.70
C GLY A 150 32.51 -19.76 -18.69
N ARG A 151 33.46 -19.14 -17.98
CA ARG A 151 33.22 -18.11 -16.95
C ARG A 151 32.78 -16.79 -17.60
N ARG A 152 31.54 -16.36 -17.37
CA ARG A 152 31.15 -14.93 -17.39
C ARG A 152 30.20 -14.65 -16.22
N GLY A 153 30.57 -13.65 -15.42
CA GLY A 153 29.94 -13.34 -14.13
C GLY A 153 28.51 -12.84 -14.29
N ARG A 154 27.54 -13.65 -13.86
CA ARG A 154 26.18 -13.18 -13.57
C ARG A 154 26.18 -12.49 -12.21
N LYS A 155 25.75 -11.22 -12.17
CA LYS A 155 25.40 -10.53 -10.92
C LYS A 155 24.36 -11.41 -10.19
N ARG A 156 24.76 -11.95 -9.04
CA ARG A 156 23.93 -12.86 -8.23
C ARG A 156 22.88 -12.02 -7.51
N LEU A 157 21.61 -12.45 -7.57
CA LEU A 157 20.63 -12.13 -6.53
C LEU A 157 21.25 -12.46 -5.16
N PRO A 158 21.01 -11.65 -4.11
CA PRO A 158 21.64 -11.85 -2.81
C PRO A 158 21.36 -13.27 -2.31
N ARG A 159 22.43 -14.05 -2.16
CA ARG A 159 22.38 -15.39 -1.58
C ARG A 159 21.87 -15.28 -0.14
N SER A 160 20.89 -16.11 0.21
CA SER A 160 20.57 -16.38 1.60
C SER A 160 21.83 -16.90 2.30
N PRO A 161 22.23 -16.33 3.47
CA PRO A 161 23.38 -16.86 4.21
C PRO A 161 23.07 -18.27 4.70
N ARG A 162 23.86 -19.27 4.26
CA ARG A 162 23.85 -20.60 4.87
C ARG A 162 25.10 -20.79 5.73
N ARG A 163 24.84 -21.35 6.92
CA ARG A 163 25.75 -21.89 7.95
C ARG A 163 26.44 -20.89 8.90
N GLY A 164 25.58 -20.30 9.72
CA GLY A 164 25.79 -20.16 11.16
C GLY A 164 24.39 -19.99 11.72
N ARG A 165 23.92 -20.85 12.63
CA ARG A 165 22.59 -20.74 13.25
C ARG A 165 22.49 -19.34 13.85
N PRO A 166 21.76 -18.38 13.25
CA PRO A 166 21.65 -17.06 13.85
C PRO A 166 20.77 -17.29 15.05
N THR A 167 21.33 -17.13 16.26
CA THR A 167 20.53 -17.19 17.47
C THR A 167 19.38 -16.20 17.27
N ARG A 168 18.16 -16.68 17.46
CA ARG A 168 16.87 -16.00 17.29
C ARG A 168 16.80 -14.58 17.92
N LYS A 169 17.81 -14.21 18.73
CA LYS A 169 18.03 -12.91 19.35
C LYS A 169 18.48 -11.81 18.36
N ARG A 170 19.57 -11.98 17.57
CA ARG A 170 20.14 -10.88 16.76
C ARG A 170 19.27 -10.39 15.60
N PHE A 171 18.40 -11.25 15.05
CA PHE A 171 17.51 -10.89 13.94
C PHE A 171 16.22 -10.18 14.39
N ARG A 172 15.86 -10.28 15.68
CA ARG A 172 14.70 -9.57 16.25
C ARG A 172 15.04 -8.11 16.51
N ASP A 173 16.23 -7.80 17.03
CA ASP A 173 16.47 -6.50 17.66
C ASP A 173 16.50 -5.28 16.73
N ARG A 174 16.93 -5.41 15.46
CA ARG A 174 16.96 -4.25 14.53
C ARG A 174 15.57 -3.84 14.04
N TYR A 175 14.67 -4.81 13.87
CA TYR A 175 13.36 -4.56 13.29
C TYR A 175 12.23 -4.63 14.33
N ASP A 176 12.35 -5.35 15.46
CA ASP A 176 11.37 -5.24 16.54
C ASP A 176 11.31 -3.79 17.00
N TYR A 177 10.13 -3.19 16.93
CA TYR A 177 9.87 -1.88 17.50
C TYR A 177 9.98 -2.07 19.02
N PRO A 178 11.06 -1.65 19.69
CA PRO A 178 11.08 -1.78 21.13
C PRO A 178 9.95 -0.89 21.69
N ASP A 179 9.06 -1.46 22.51
CA ASP A 179 8.19 -0.67 23.40
C ASP A 179 9.04 -0.11 24.56
N ARG A 180 10.21 0.45 24.25
CA ARG A 180 11.13 1.07 25.21
C ARG A 180 11.42 2.50 24.75
N SER A 181 10.40 3.34 24.90
CA SER A 181 10.46 4.80 24.78
C SER A 181 11.36 5.49 25.82
N SER A 182 12.30 4.78 26.45
CA SER A 182 13.08 5.29 27.58
C SER A 182 14.54 5.64 27.21
N ARG A 183 15.21 4.87 26.35
CA ARG A 183 16.65 5.07 26.06
C ARG A 183 16.97 6.20 25.07
N TYR A 184 16.03 6.59 24.21
CA TYR A 184 16.22 7.69 23.24
C TYR A 184 15.81 9.05 23.79
N ARG A 185 15.72 9.20 25.12
CA ARG A 185 15.49 10.50 25.76
C ARG A 185 16.69 11.46 25.63
N GLY A 186 17.88 11.03 25.25
CA GLY A 186 19.08 11.89 25.29
C GLY A 186 19.21 12.87 24.13
N ARG A 187 19.15 12.38 22.88
CA ARG A 187 19.53 13.16 21.68
C ARG A 187 18.39 13.98 21.05
N ALA A 188 17.14 13.70 21.42
CA ALA A 188 15.95 14.37 20.90
C ALA A 188 15.24 15.26 21.93
N ARG A 189 15.90 15.58 23.05
CA ARG A 189 15.34 16.46 24.11
C ARG A 189 15.22 17.92 23.68
N ASN A 190 15.96 18.34 22.65
CA ASN A 190 16.03 19.74 22.22
C ASN A 190 15.40 20.01 20.85
N LEU A 191 14.92 18.98 20.13
CA LEU A 191 14.07 19.24 18.97
C LEU A 191 12.66 19.51 19.52
N GLU A 192 12.38 20.79 19.72
CA GLU A 192 11.17 21.32 20.34
C GLU A 192 9.92 20.73 19.66
N TYR A 193 9.45 19.59 20.19
CA TYR A 193 8.22 18.89 19.83
C TYR A 193 6.96 19.72 20.14
N ARG A 194 7.12 20.98 20.57
CA ARG A 194 6.08 22.02 20.49
C ARG A 194 5.89 22.40 19.00
N MET A 195 5.41 21.42 18.24
CA MET A 195 4.45 21.52 17.16
C MET A 195 4.84 22.35 15.92
N ALA A 196 5.48 21.77 14.92
CA ALA A 196 5.38 22.30 13.54
C ALA A 196 3.91 22.45 13.04
N ALA A 197 2.94 21.80 13.69
CA ALA A 197 1.51 21.90 13.40
C ALA A 197 0.75 22.98 14.20
N ASP A 198 1.31 23.49 15.31
CA ASP A 198 0.64 24.45 16.21
C ASP A 198 1.62 25.54 16.74
N ASP A 199 2.80 25.73 16.13
CA ASP A 199 3.83 26.69 16.56
C ASP A 199 3.59 28.08 15.92
N PRO A 200 3.28 29.12 16.70
CA PRO A 200 3.15 30.49 16.22
C PRO A 200 4.48 31.10 15.73
N ARG A 201 5.63 30.45 15.96
CA ARG A 201 6.93 30.80 15.35
C ARG A 201 7.14 30.15 13.99
N PHE A 202 6.07 29.80 13.29
CA PHE A 202 6.13 29.50 11.86
C PHE A 202 6.69 30.74 11.15
N ASP A 203 8.01 30.84 11.06
CA ASP A 203 8.68 31.96 10.43
C ASP A 203 8.54 31.77 8.92
N PRO A 204 7.74 32.59 8.23
CA PRO A 204 7.58 32.51 6.78
C PRO A 204 8.89 32.80 6.03
N ARG A 205 9.97 33.22 6.72
CA ARG A 205 11.29 33.48 6.15
C ARG A 205 12.19 32.25 6.05
N VAL A 206 11.86 31.14 6.72
CA VAL A 206 12.62 29.89 6.61
C VAL A 206 12.02 29.03 5.49
N ASP A 207 12.83 28.71 4.48
CA ASP A 207 12.40 27.87 3.36
C ASP A 207 11.89 26.49 3.85
N LEU A 208 10.81 26.02 3.22
CA LEU A 208 10.11 24.78 3.55
C LEU A 208 11.07 23.58 3.53
N ARG A 209 12.02 23.58 2.60
CA ARG A 209 12.99 22.50 2.42
C ARG A 209 13.91 22.31 3.63
N THR A 210 14.52 23.40 4.10
CA THR A 210 15.40 23.39 5.28
C THR A 210 14.64 22.91 6.52
N ARG A 211 13.37 23.29 6.64
CA ARG A 211 12.53 22.86 7.75
C ARG A 211 12.21 21.36 7.69
N LEU A 212 11.89 20.83 6.51
CA LEU A 212 11.64 19.40 6.34
C LEU A 212 12.88 18.55 6.62
N GLU A 213 14.07 19.05 6.31
CA GLU A 213 15.33 18.39 6.65
C GLU A 213 15.50 18.22 8.17
N THR A 214 15.19 19.25 8.97
CA THR A 214 15.22 19.13 10.44
C THR A 214 14.19 18.15 10.99
N LEU A 215 13.04 18.02 10.31
CA LEU A 215 11.94 17.14 10.73
C LEU A 215 12.08 15.70 10.23
N ARG A 216 13.02 15.40 9.32
CA ARG A 216 13.20 14.06 8.71
C ARG A 216 13.21 12.91 9.72
N PRO A 217 13.96 12.95 10.84
CA PRO A 217 13.96 11.85 11.81
C PRO A 217 12.60 11.64 12.50
N LEU A 218 11.83 12.72 12.69
CA LEU A 218 10.48 12.68 13.25
C LEU A 218 9.49 12.08 12.25
N ILE A 219 9.58 12.50 10.98
CA ILE A 219 8.76 11.99 9.88
C ILE A 219 9.01 10.50 9.72
N ALA A 220 10.28 10.07 9.72
CA ALA A 220 10.63 8.66 9.65
C ALA A 220 10.07 7.84 10.83
N SER A 221 10.10 8.42 12.04
CA SER A 221 9.47 7.81 13.21
C SER A 221 7.96 7.63 13.04
N ALA A 222 7.26 8.63 12.48
CA ALA A 222 5.83 8.56 12.18
C ALA A 222 5.53 7.50 11.09
N ASN A 223 6.28 7.52 9.99
CA ASN A 223 6.19 6.56 8.89
C ASN A 223 6.28 5.12 9.39
N LEU A 224 7.27 4.84 10.24
CA LEU A 224 7.43 3.52 10.87
C LEU A 224 6.21 3.11 11.70
N LEU A 225 5.61 4.02 12.48
CA LEU A 225 4.38 3.73 13.23
C LEU A 225 3.19 3.45 12.30
N ASN A 226 3.05 4.22 11.23
CA ASN A 226 1.98 4.10 10.25
C ASN A 226 2.08 2.78 9.48
N SER A 227 3.27 2.42 8.98
CA SER A 227 3.54 1.15 8.31
C SER A 227 3.23 -0.05 9.22
N ARG A 228 3.60 0.02 10.50
CA ARG A 228 3.27 -1.01 11.49
C ARG A 228 1.76 -1.14 11.68
N PHE A 229 1.05 -0.01 11.78
CA PHE A 229 -0.40 -0.02 11.94
C PHE A 229 -1.09 -0.60 10.70
N GLY A 230 -0.64 -0.25 9.50
CA GLY A 230 -1.11 -0.82 8.22
C GLY A 230 -1.01 -2.34 8.18
N ARG A 231 0.17 -2.90 8.49
CA ARG A 231 0.36 -4.36 8.59
C ARG A 231 -0.52 -4.97 9.68
N LYS A 232 -0.66 -4.31 10.84
CA LYS A 232 -1.54 -4.82 11.90
C LYS A 232 -3.01 -4.87 11.47
N ALA A 233 -3.47 -3.88 10.69
CA ALA A 233 -4.85 -3.84 10.18
C ALA A 233 -5.17 -5.09 9.34
N VAL A 234 -4.26 -5.53 8.46
CA VAL A 234 -4.43 -6.76 7.67
C VAL A 234 -4.48 -7.99 8.57
N SER A 235 -3.49 -8.15 9.47
CA SER A 235 -3.40 -9.29 10.39
C SER A 235 -4.66 -9.44 11.26
N SER A 236 -5.14 -8.32 11.81
CA SER A 236 -6.35 -8.27 12.65
C SER A 236 -7.64 -8.54 11.88
N GLY A 237 -7.65 -8.24 10.57
CA GLY A 237 -8.78 -8.47 9.68
C GLY A 237 -8.85 -9.89 9.10
N MET A 238 -7.85 -10.74 9.31
CA MET A 238 -7.84 -12.12 8.81
C MET A 238 -8.97 -12.95 9.42
N ARG A 239 -9.66 -13.72 8.58
CA ARG A 239 -10.83 -14.53 8.96
C ARG A 239 -10.59 -16.01 8.66
N THR A 240 -11.37 -16.86 9.30
CA THR A 240 -11.42 -18.27 8.96
C THR A 240 -12.43 -18.42 7.81
N LYS A 241 -11.96 -18.91 6.66
CA LYS A 241 -12.81 -19.27 5.51
C LYS A 241 -12.92 -20.79 5.47
N CYS A 242 -14.10 -21.29 5.14
CA CYS A 242 -14.39 -22.71 5.10
C CYS A 242 -15.03 -23.09 3.77
N THR A 243 -14.80 -24.33 3.33
CA THR A 243 -15.53 -24.97 2.24
C THR A 243 -16.23 -26.21 2.77
N CYS A 244 -17.50 -26.35 2.42
CA CYS A 244 -18.34 -27.50 2.74
C CYS A 244 -18.22 -28.55 1.63
N HIS A 245 -18.13 -29.82 2.01
CA HIS A 245 -18.02 -30.95 1.08
C HIS A 245 -18.69 -32.19 1.66
N GLY A 246 -19.80 -32.01 2.38
CA GLY A 246 -20.70 -33.09 2.74
C GLY A 246 -21.53 -33.56 1.55
N VAL A 247 -22.24 -34.68 1.73
CA VAL A 247 -23.14 -35.26 0.72
C VAL A 247 -24.12 -34.20 0.22
N SER A 248 -24.31 -34.13 -1.11
CA SER A 248 -25.17 -33.14 -1.79
C SER A 248 -24.84 -31.67 -1.49
N GLY A 249 -23.57 -31.35 -1.17
CA GLY A 249 -23.16 -29.97 -0.86
C GLY A 249 -23.45 -29.53 0.57
N SER A 250 -23.85 -30.46 1.46
CA SER A 250 -24.08 -30.17 2.87
C SER A 250 -22.79 -29.75 3.61
N CYS A 251 -22.94 -29.03 4.73
CA CYS A 251 -21.84 -28.56 5.58
C CYS A 251 -21.51 -29.48 6.76
N SER A 252 -22.01 -30.72 6.75
CA SER A 252 -21.74 -31.75 7.77
C SER A 252 -20.23 -32.01 7.91
N VAL A 253 -19.49 -31.94 6.81
CA VAL A 253 -18.02 -31.92 6.79
C VAL A 253 -17.54 -30.63 6.12
N ARG A 254 -16.62 -29.94 6.79
CA ARG A 254 -16.00 -28.71 6.28
C ARG A 254 -14.53 -28.61 6.66
N THR A 255 -13.77 -28.06 5.73
CA THR A 255 -12.34 -27.75 5.88
C THR A 255 -12.17 -26.25 5.86
N CYS A 256 -11.36 -25.72 6.77
CA CYS A 256 -11.15 -24.29 6.90
C CYS A 256 -9.68 -23.90 6.92
N TRP A 257 -9.40 -22.67 6.47
CA TRP A 257 -8.09 -22.03 6.52
C TRP A 257 -8.20 -20.56 6.94
N ARG A 258 -7.08 -19.98 7.33
CA ARG A 258 -6.98 -18.53 7.56
C ARG A 258 -6.80 -17.83 6.23
N SER A 259 -7.63 -16.84 5.97
CA SER A 259 -7.58 -16.04 4.74
C SER A 259 -7.59 -14.55 5.05
N LEU A 260 -6.95 -13.79 4.17
CA LEU A 260 -6.87 -12.34 4.22
C LEU A 260 -8.25 -11.69 4.03
N PRO A 261 -8.50 -10.54 4.66
CA PRO A 261 -9.66 -9.72 4.32
C PRO A 261 -9.53 -9.18 2.88
N PRO A 262 -10.63 -8.77 2.23
CA PRO A 262 -10.55 -8.00 0.98
C PRO A 262 -9.70 -6.73 1.18
N LEU A 263 -8.75 -6.47 0.29
CA LEU A 263 -7.83 -5.34 0.44
C LEU A 263 -8.58 -4.00 0.46
N ALA A 264 -9.65 -3.86 -0.34
CA ALA A 264 -10.52 -2.67 -0.34
C ALA A 264 -11.10 -2.36 1.05
N LYS A 265 -11.48 -3.39 1.83
CA LYS A 265 -11.98 -3.21 3.20
C LYS A 265 -10.89 -2.71 4.15
N VAL A 266 -9.65 -3.18 3.97
CA VAL A 266 -8.51 -2.69 4.74
C VAL A 266 -8.21 -1.24 4.37
N GLY A 267 -8.18 -0.91 3.07
CA GLY A 267 -7.97 0.45 2.57
C GLY A 267 -8.99 1.44 3.11
N ALA A 268 -10.28 1.08 3.10
CA ALA A 268 -11.35 1.91 3.66
C ALA A 268 -11.20 2.12 5.18
N ALA A 269 -10.86 1.05 5.92
CA ALA A 269 -10.62 1.15 7.37
C ALA A 269 -9.43 2.07 7.67
N LEU A 270 -8.33 1.96 6.91
CA LEU A 270 -7.17 2.85 7.05
C LEU A 270 -7.49 4.30 6.69
N ALA A 271 -8.33 4.53 5.68
CA ALA A 271 -8.75 5.88 5.28
C ALA A 271 -9.58 6.56 6.39
N ALA A 272 -10.48 5.81 7.02
CA ALA A 272 -11.24 6.30 8.17
C ALA A 272 -10.34 6.63 9.38
N GLU A 273 -9.26 5.86 9.59
CA GLU A 273 -8.27 6.16 10.63
C GLU A 273 -7.38 7.36 10.26
N ALA A 274 -7.13 7.60 8.97
CA ALA A 274 -6.36 8.74 8.50
C ALA A 274 -7.10 10.06 8.69
N ALA A 275 -8.42 10.08 8.48
CA ALA A 275 -9.26 11.23 8.79
C ALA A 275 -9.19 11.66 10.27
N ARG A 276 -8.89 10.71 11.17
CA ARG A 276 -8.70 10.93 12.62
C ARG A 276 -7.24 10.81 13.05
N ALA A 277 -6.29 10.91 12.12
CA ALA A 277 -4.87 10.87 12.45
C ALA A 277 -4.54 12.02 13.41
N GLY A 278 -3.69 11.74 14.39
CA GLY A 278 -3.24 12.74 15.36
C GLY A 278 -1.79 13.13 15.12
N PRO A 279 -1.35 14.30 15.60
CA PRO A 279 0.05 14.69 15.51
C PRO A 279 0.93 13.72 16.32
N LEU A 280 2.18 13.58 15.89
CA LEU A 280 3.21 12.81 16.60
C LEU A 280 3.59 13.56 17.88
N ARG A 281 2.90 13.23 18.97
CA ARG A 281 3.19 13.79 20.31
C ARG A 281 4.17 12.91 21.08
N PRO A 282 5.07 13.51 21.89
CA PRO A 282 5.81 12.78 22.90
C PRO A 282 4.84 12.06 23.84
N ARG A 283 5.20 10.85 24.27
CA ARG A 283 4.38 10.02 25.15
C ARG A 283 4.31 10.68 26.55
N ARG A 284 3.37 11.61 26.77
CA ARG A 284 3.01 12.06 28.12
C ARG A 284 2.23 10.94 28.82
N HIS A 285 2.60 10.64 30.06
CA HIS A 285 1.90 9.70 30.94
C HIS A 285 0.61 10.32 31.48
N THR A 286 -0.30 10.75 30.61
CA THR A 286 -1.55 11.37 31.02
C THR A 286 -2.72 10.67 30.34
N GLY A 287 -3.58 10.07 31.17
CA GLY A 287 -5.00 9.87 30.89
C GLY A 287 -5.38 8.80 29.88
N ARG A 288 -6.51 8.15 30.15
CA ARG A 288 -7.20 7.11 29.37
C ARG A 288 -7.83 7.69 28.09
N HIS A 289 -7.07 8.42 27.28
CA HIS A 289 -7.55 8.90 25.98
C HIS A 289 -7.38 7.84 24.90
N VAL A 290 -8.35 7.74 23.99
CA VAL A 290 -8.27 6.90 22.80
C VAL A 290 -7.09 7.39 21.97
N LYS A 291 -5.98 6.66 22.02
CA LYS A 291 -4.77 7.03 21.28
C LYS A 291 -5.12 6.97 19.79
N PRO A 292 -4.90 8.06 19.01
CA PRO A 292 -5.07 7.98 17.56
C PRO A 292 -4.21 6.82 17.03
N ARG A 293 -4.53 6.27 15.86
CA ARG A 293 -3.81 5.09 15.34
C ARG A 293 -2.73 5.47 14.33
N LEU A 294 -3.01 6.42 13.45
CA LEU A 294 -2.06 7.01 12.52
C LEU A 294 -1.47 8.32 13.07
N ARG A 295 -0.25 8.66 12.66
CA ARG A 295 0.52 9.82 13.12
C ARG A 295 1.04 10.66 11.96
N TYR A 296 0.93 11.97 12.10
CA TYR A 296 1.54 12.96 11.20
C TYR A 296 2.45 13.91 11.99
N VAL A 297 3.35 14.61 11.32
CA VAL A 297 4.30 15.56 11.93
C VAL A 297 3.98 17.00 11.53
N THR A 298 3.61 17.22 10.27
CA THR A 298 3.33 18.55 9.71
C THR A 298 1.85 18.70 9.33
N PRO A 299 1.32 19.92 9.33
CA PRO A 299 -0.02 20.18 8.85
C PRO A 299 -0.12 19.87 7.35
N SER A 300 -1.29 19.42 6.92
CA SER A 300 -1.56 19.23 5.50
C SER A 300 -1.64 20.60 4.81
N PRO A 301 -1.02 20.77 3.63
CA PRO A 301 -1.12 22.01 2.86
C PRO A 301 -2.54 22.21 2.32
N ASP A 302 -2.79 23.39 1.75
CA ASP A 302 -3.96 23.57 0.91
C ASP A 302 -3.75 22.81 -0.42
N TYR A 303 -4.74 22.00 -0.78
CA TYR A 303 -4.74 21.21 -2.01
C TYR A 303 -5.60 21.84 -3.11
N CYS A 304 -6.26 22.98 -2.84
CA CYS A 304 -7.15 23.66 -3.78
C CYS A 304 -6.38 24.26 -4.97
N GLU A 305 -5.31 24.98 -4.69
CA GLU A 305 -4.45 25.61 -5.69
C GLU A 305 -3.19 24.78 -5.94
N ARG A 306 -2.57 25.03 -7.10
CA ARG A 306 -1.31 24.37 -7.46
C ARG A 306 -0.18 24.96 -6.61
N ASP A 307 0.50 24.09 -5.88
CA ASP A 307 1.67 24.42 -5.07
C ASP A 307 2.79 23.41 -5.34
N PRO A 308 3.77 23.77 -6.20
CA PRO A 308 4.91 22.92 -6.50
C PRO A 308 5.79 22.59 -5.28
N ALA A 309 5.88 23.49 -4.29
CA ALA A 309 6.72 23.29 -3.11
C ALA A 309 6.13 22.23 -2.18
N ALA A 310 4.80 22.20 -2.03
CA ALA A 310 4.09 21.14 -1.31
C ALA A 310 3.82 19.89 -2.16
N GLY A 311 4.11 19.94 -3.48
CA GLY A 311 3.77 18.87 -4.43
C GLY A 311 2.28 18.76 -4.75
N SER A 312 1.50 19.81 -4.48
CA SER A 312 0.08 19.89 -4.82
C SER A 312 -0.09 20.31 -6.29
N LEU A 313 -0.88 19.54 -7.05
CA LEU A 313 -1.27 19.90 -8.41
C LEU A 313 -2.49 20.84 -8.47
N GLY A 314 -3.15 21.09 -7.33
CA GLY A 314 -4.43 21.78 -7.25
C GLY A 314 -5.62 20.89 -7.63
N THR A 315 -6.83 21.46 -7.55
CA THR A 315 -8.08 20.77 -7.92
C THR A 315 -8.74 21.26 -9.21
N HIS A 316 -8.10 22.20 -9.92
CA HIS A 316 -8.51 22.68 -11.24
C HIS A 316 -8.67 21.52 -12.24
N GLY A 317 -9.75 21.54 -13.02
CA GLY A 317 -10.02 20.53 -14.05
C GLY A 317 -10.34 19.12 -13.53
N ARG A 318 -10.46 18.90 -12.22
CA ARG A 318 -10.79 17.58 -11.67
C ARG A 318 -12.28 17.27 -11.84
N GLN A 319 -12.58 16.02 -12.23
CA GLN A 319 -13.95 15.53 -12.26
C GLN A 319 -14.52 15.46 -10.84
N CYS A 320 -15.74 15.97 -10.65
CA CYS A 320 -16.43 16.02 -9.38
C CYS A 320 -17.84 15.45 -9.49
N ASN A 321 -18.38 14.93 -8.38
CA ASN A 321 -19.76 14.46 -8.34
C ASN A 321 -20.70 15.61 -7.96
N ALA A 322 -21.64 15.94 -8.84
CA ALA A 322 -22.55 17.04 -8.60
C ALA A 322 -23.60 16.78 -7.51
N SER A 323 -24.03 15.53 -7.36
CA SER A 323 -25.08 15.10 -6.44
C SER A 323 -24.62 15.03 -4.98
N LEU A 324 -23.29 14.94 -4.74
CA LEU A 324 -22.73 14.79 -3.40
C LEU A 324 -22.50 16.12 -2.66
N GLY A 325 -22.70 17.27 -3.30
CA GLY A 325 -22.60 18.58 -2.65
C GLY A 325 -21.24 18.80 -1.95
N GLY A 326 -21.28 19.05 -0.63
CA GLY A 326 -20.09 19.25 0.23
C GLY A 326 -19.46 17.96 0.77
N ALA A 327 -19.99 16.79 0.45
CA ALA A 327 -19.41 15.52 0.87
C ALA A 327 -18.07 15.23 0.15
N ALA A 328 -17.35 14.20 0.61
CA ALA A 328 -16.11 13.78 -0.04
C ALA A 328 -16.35 13.40 -1.52
N GLY A 329 -15.60 14.03 -2.43
CA GLY A 329 -15.77 13.85 -3.88
C GLY A 329 -16.88 14.70 -4.51
N GLY A 330 -17.65 15.42 -3.71
CA GLY A 330 -18.66 16.36 -4.19
C GLY A 330 -18.04 17.64 -4.72
N CYS A 331 -18.67 18.25 -5.74
CA CYS A 331 -18.16 19.48 -6.37
C CYS A 331 -18.05 20.66 -5.39
N GLY A 332 -18.93 20.74 -4.38
CA GLY A 332 -18.91 21.82 -3.40
C GLY A 332 -17.62 21.83 -2.55
N ARG A 333 -17.05 20.65 -2.28
CA ARG A 333 -15.78 20.53 -1.56
C ARG A 333 -14.58 20.45 -2.49
N LEU A 334 -14.70 19.75 -3.62
CA LEU A 334 -13.58 19.50 -4.52
C LEU A 334 -13.14 20.76 -5.28
N CYS A 335 -14.08 21.62 -5.64
CA CYS A 335 -13.82 22.81 -6.46
C CYS A 335 -13.53 24.07 -5.63
N CYS A 336 -13.47 23.95 -4.30
CA CYS A 336 -13.04 25.03 -3.39
C CYS A 336 -13.76 26.38 -3.60
N GLY A 337 -15.04 26.35 -3.96
CA GLY A 337 -15.84 27.57 -4.21
C GLY A 337 -15.72 28.18 -5.61
N ARG A 338 -14.82 27.68 -6.50
CA ARG A 338 -14.60 28.22 -7.86
C ARG A 338 -15.72 27.90 -8.87
N GLY A 339 -16.72 27.13 -8.45
CA GLY A 339 -17.76 26.61 -9.35
C GLY A 339 -17.28 25.40 -10.16
N ARG A 340 -18.10 24.99 -11.13
CA ARG A 340 -17.86 23.81 -11.98
C ARG A 340 -18.41 24.03 -13.37
N ARG A 341 -17.74 23.48 -14.38
CA ARG A 341 -18.26 23.34 -15.75
C ARG A 341 -18.91 21.99 -15.95
N ALA A 342 -20.03 21.95 -16.66
CA ALA A 342 -20.71 20.71 -17.04
C ALA A 342 -20.42 20.39 -18.51
N VAL A 343 -20.01 19.16 -18.79
CA VAL A 343 -19.67 18.66 -20.12
C VAL A 343 -20.56 17.44 -20.41
N ARG A 344 -21.34 17.49 -21.48
CA ARG A 344 -22.12 16.33 -21.94
C ARG A 344 -21.19 15.37 -22.68
N SER A 345 -21.04 14.18 -22.13
CA SER A 345 -20.25 13.09 -22.70
C SER A 345 -21.20 12.00 -23.20
N THR A 346 -21.08 11.61 -24.47
CA THR A 346 -21.83 10.48 -25.02
C THR A 346 -20.94 9.26 -25.10
N ARG A 347 -21.30 8.20 -24.40
CA ARG A 347 -20.57 6.92 -24.40
C ARG A 347 -21.46 5.78 -24.87
N LEU A 348 -20.88 4.81 -25.56
CA LEU A 348 -21.57 3.58 -25.94
C LEU A 348 -21.45 2.58 -24.79
N GLU A 349 -22.58 2.08 -24.31
CA GLU A 349 -22.63 1.02 -23.29
C GLU A 349 -23.45 -0.17 -23.78
N ARG A 350 -23.10 -1.36 -23.26
CA ARG A 350 -23.89 -2.56 -23.49
C ARG A 350 -25.21 -2.46 -22.72
N CYS A 351 -26.30 -2.58 -23.44
CA CYS A 351 -27.67 -2.50 -22.93
C CYS A 351 -28.49 -3.69 -23.46
N HIS A 352 -29.67 -3.90 -22.87
CA HIS A 352 -30.63 -4.91 -23.32
C HIS A 352 -30.01 -6.31 -23.54
N CYS A 353 -29.14 -6.73 -22.62
CA CYS A 353 -28.46 -8.02 -22.69
C CYS A 353 -29.44 -9.19 -22.50
N LYS A 354 -29.42 -10.15 -23.41
CA LYS A 354 -30.19 -11.40 -23.35
C LYS A 354 -29.25 -12.57 -23.11
N ALA A 355 -29.53 -13.34 -22.05
CA ALA A 355 -28.79 -14.56 -21.76
C ALA A 355 -29.46 -15.75 -22.46
N HIS A 356 -28.68 -16.46 -23.26
CA HIS A 356 -29.09 -17.69 -23.93
C HIS A 356 -28.65 -18.90 -23.09
N TRP A 357 -29.61 -19.77 -22.79
CA TRP A 357 -29.33 -21.04 -22.10
C TRP A 357 -28.42 -21.89 -23.00
N CYS A 358 -27.23 -22.25 -22.49
CA CYS A 358 -26.02 -22.77 -23.19
C CYS A 358 -24.80 -21.82 -23.25
N CYS A 359 -24.85 -20.68 -22.53
CA CYS A 359 -23.69 -19.88 -22.08
C CYS A 359 -23.30 -18.65 -22.94
N ARG A 360 -24.23 -18.08 -23.72
CA ARG A 360 -23.99 -16.84 -24.47
C ARG A 360 -24.81 -15.68 -23.91
N VAL A 361 -24.24 -14.49 -23.88
CA VAL A 361 -24.95 -13.24 -23.55
C VAL A 361 -24.79 -12.29 -24.72
N ASP A 362 -25.90 -11.99 -25.38
CA ASP A 362 -25.94 -11.06 -26.51
C ASP A 362 -26.50 -9.72 -26.03
N CYS A 363 -25.73 -8.65 -26.22
CA CYS A 363 -26.10 -7.28 -25.81
C CYS A 363 -26.13 -6.36 -27.02
N GLN A 364 -27.02 -5.37 -26.98
CA GLN A 364 -27.02 -4.26 -27.92
C GLN A 364 -26.08 -3.15 -27.41
N LEU A 365 -25.62 -2.27 -28.30
CA LEU A 365 -24.88 -1.06 -27.93
C LEU A 365 -25.85 0.12 -27.92
N CYS A 366 -26.07 0.72 -26.75
CA CYS A 366 -26.87 1.93 -26.60
C CYS A 366 -25.97 3.15 -26.42
N ARG A 367 -26.43 4.30 -26.93
CA ARG A 367 -25.80 5.59 -26.69
C ARG A 367 -26.31 6.16 -25.36
N LEU A 368 -25.46 6.18 -24.35
CA LEU A 368 -25.73 6.84 -23.07
C LEU A 368 -25.13 8.25 -23.10
N THR A 369 -25.97 9.25 -22.85
CA THR A 369 -25.51 10.64 -22.67
C THR A 369 -25.45 10.94 -21.19
N THR A 370 -24.25 11.17 -20.66
CA THR A 370 -24.02 11.53 -19.26
C THR A 370 -23.49 12.95 -19.14
N GLU A 371 -23.93 13.68 -18.12
CA GLU A 371 -23.38 14.99 -17.78
C GLU A 371 -22.24 14.84 -16.77
N GLU A 372 -21.03 15.19 -17.17
CA GLU A 372 -19.83 15.13 -16.35
C GLU A 372 -19.47 16.52 -15.87
N HIS A 373 -19.13 16.66 -14.58
CA HIS A 373 -18.79 17.95 -14.00
C HIS A 373 -17.31 18.03 -13.67
N TYR A 374 -16.69 19.15 -14.02
CA TYR A 374 -15.27 19.42 -13.79
C TYR A 374 -15.11 20.74 -13.04
N CYS A 375 -14.18 20.79 -12.09
CA CYS A 375 -13.87 22.02 -11.37
C CYS A 375 -13.24 23.05 -12.31
N ASN A 376 -13.65 24.32 -12.14
CA ASN A 376 -13.06 25.45 -12.84
C ASN A 376 -11.65 25.74 -12.35
#